data_AF-A0A437LYK9-F1
#
_entry.id   AF-A0A437LYK9-F1
#
_cell.length_a   1.000
_cell.length_b   1.000
_cell.length_c   1.000
_cell.angle_alpha   90.00
_cell.angle_beta   90.00
_cell.angle_gamma   90.00
#
_symmetry.space_group_name_H-M   'P 1'
#
loop_
_entity.id
_entity.type
_entity.pdbx_description
1 polymer ?
#
loop_
_entity_poly.entity_id
_entity_poly.type
_entity_poly.pdbx_seq_one_letter_code
_entity_poly.pdbx_strand_id
1 'polypeptide(L)'
;MPQPFWTLVDLDGRFADIDPAFCGLLGRSRESLISKSILAITHPDDKADTAADFVRSKGDVSFAIVKRYVGATGEVVWAHALATPYRSVSGRRHMLGSIWLTGPDLAIMRQRSRTSAIFQTFERWPTGTI
;
A
#
# COMPACT_ATOMS: atom_id res chain seq x y z
N MET A 1 -14.68 -5.65 -10.57
CA MET A 1 -13.37 -5.81 -9.88
C MET A 1 -13.62 -5.87 -8.39
N PRO A 2 -12.90 -6.72 -7.63
CA PRO A 2 -12.92 -6.62 -6.17
C PRO A 2 -12.36 -5.26 -5.75
N GLN A 3 -12.91 -4.70 -4.68
CA GLN A 3 -12.44 -3.43 -4.11
C GLN A 3 -10.99 -3.56 -3.65
N PRO A 4 -10.15 -2.51 -3.75
CA PRO A 4 -8.83 -2.52 -3.15
C PRO A 4 -8.94 -2.62 -1.63
N PHE A 5 -7.96 -3.24 -1.01
CA PHE A 5 -7.82 -3.16 0.44
C PHE A 5 -7.34 -1.77 0.83
N TRP A 6 -7.77 -1.31 2.00
CA TRP A 6 -7.38 -0.01 2.53
C TRP A 6 -6.53 -0.12 3.80
N THR A 7 -5.69 0.88 4.01
CA THR A 7 -4.92 1.08 5.24
C THR A 7 -4.92 2.56 5.59
N LEU A 8 -4.88 2.87 6.88
CA LEU A 8 -4.68 4.22 7.37
C LEU A 8 -3.41 4.26 8.20
N VAL A 9 -2.50 5.15 7.84
CA VAL A 9 -1.17 5.22 8.44
C VAL A 9 -0.96 6.64 8.98
N ASP A 10 -0.57 6.77 10.25
CA ASP A 10 -0.22 8.07 10.82
C ASP A 10 1.11 8.61 10.25
N LEU A 11 1.47 9.85 10.57
CA LEU A 11 2.72 10.47 10.09
C LEU A 11 4.00 9.83 10.65
N ASP A 12 3.90 8.96 11.65
CA ASP A 12 5.02 8.17 12.17
C ASP A 12 5.16 6.82 11.45
N GLY A 13 4.32 6.60 10.43
CA GLY A 13 4.34 5.38 9.63
C GLY A 13 3.72 4.21 10.36
N ARG A 14 2.83 4.44 11.33
CA ARG A 14 2.14 3.39 12.08
C ARG A 14 0.70 3.23 11.62
N PHE A 15 0.20 2.00 11.61
CA PHE A 15 -1.19 1.75 11.28
C PHE A 15 -2.12 2.37 12.32
N ALA A 16 -2.87 3.38 11.92
CA ALA A 16 -4.01 3.90 12.65
C ALA A 16 -5.24 3.01 12.42
N ASP A 17 -5.36 2.45 11.22
CA ASP A 17 -6.45 1.56 10.83
C ASP A 17 -6.02 0.67 9.65
N ILE A 18 -6.65 -0.49 9.45
CA ILE A 18 -6.36 -1.45 8.39
C ILE A 18 -7.59 -2.32 8.09
N ASP A 19 -7.81 -2.58 6.81
CA ASP A 19 -8.87 -3.47 6.32
C ASP A 19 -8.73 -4.88 6.94
N PRO A 20 -9.78 -5.41 7.61
CA PRO A 20 -9.77 -6.76 8.16
C PRO A 20 -9.51 -7.86 7.12
N ALA A 21 -9.95 -7.68 5.88
CA ALA A 21 -9.71 -8.66 4.82
C ALA A 21 -8.23 -8.71 4.43
N PHE A 22 -7.53 -7.57 4.47
CA PHE A 22 -6.09 -7.52 4.26
C PHE A 22 -5.32 -8.15 5.44
N CYS A 23 -5.81 -7.98 6.66
CA CYS A 23 -5.27 -8.68 7.83
C CYS A 23 -5.36 -10.21 7.65
N GLY A 24 -6.53 -10.71 7.23
CA GLY A 24 -6.75 -12.13 6.93
C GLY A 24 -5.81 -12.67 5.86
N LEU A 25 -5.58 -11.89 4.79
CA LEU A 25 -4.63 -12.23 3.74
C LEU A 25 -3.19 -12.39 4.25
N LEU A 26 -2.78 -11.54 5.18
CA LEU A 26 -1.44 -11.58 5.77
C LEU A 26 -1.32 -12.58 6.94
N GLY A 27 -2.40 -13.29 7.29
CA GLY A 27 -2.44 -14.17 8.45
C GLY A 27 -2.20 -13.45 9.78
N ARG A 28 -2.47 -12.15 9.85
CA ARG A 28 -2.24 -11.30 11.04
C ARG A 28 -3.55 -10.78 11.59
N SER A 29 -3.64 -10.59 12.90
CA SER A 29 -4.80 -9.91 13.47
C SER A 29 -4.66 -8.40 13.32
N ARG A 30 -5.79 -7.70 13.22
CA ARG A 30 -5.82 -6.23 13.20
C ARG A 30 -5.10 -5.66 14.42
N GLU A 31 -5.38 -6.20 15.60
CA GLU A 31 -4.81 -5.78 16.88
C GLU A 31 -3.29 -5.90 16.90
N SER A 32 -2.74 -6.92 16.21
CA SER A 32 -1.29 -7.10 16.11
C SER A 32 -0.61 -6.05 15.24
N LEU A 33 -1.36 -5.41 14.33
CA LEU A 33 -0.87 -4.46 13.34
C LEU A 33 -1.13 -3.00 13.73
N ILE A 34 -2.22 -2.72 14.44
CA ILE A 34 -2.49 -1.36 14.93
C ILE A 34 -1.30 -0.85 15.76
N SER A 35 -0.94 0.42 15.54
CA SER A 35 0.23 1.09 16.13
C SER A 35 1.60 0.49 15.77
N LYS A 36 1.67 -0.55 14.92
CA LYS A 36 2.92 -1.05 14.35
C LYS A 36 3.28 -0.27 13.10
N SER A 37 4.58 -0.22 12.82
CA SER A 37 5.09 0.39 11.61
C SER A 37 4.60 -0.35 10.36
N ILE A 38 4.32 0.38 9.28
CA ILE A 38 4.12 -0.17 7.93
C ILE A 38 5.28 -1.05 7.48
N LEU A 39 6.49 -0.83 8.03
CA LEU A 39 7.67 -1.63 7.75
C LEU A 39 7.64 -3.00 8.45
N ALA A 40 6.74 -3.22 9.42
CA ALA A 40 6.61 -4.50 10.12
C ALA A 40 6.09 -5.62 9.21
N ILE A 41 5.30 -5.25 8.20
CA ILE A 41 4.75 -6.19 7.19
C ILE A 41 5.36 -5.98 5.80
N THR A 42 6.36 -5.10 5.66
CA THR A 42 7.04 -4.87 4.38
C THR A 42 8.25 -5.79 4.29
N HIS A 43 8.46 -6.43 3.14
CA HIS A 43 9.61 -7.30 2.89
C HIS A 43 10.94 -6.56 3.16
N PRO A 44 11.95 -7.20 3.79
CA PRO A 44 13.21 -6.56 4.15
C PRO A 44 13.85 -5.71 3.06
N ASP A 45 13.97 -6.26 1.85
CA ASP A 45 14.52 -5.56 0.67
C ASP A 45 13.73 -4.32 0.25
N ASP A 46 12.43 -4.25 0.56
CA ASP A 46 11.55 -3.15 0.14
C ASP A 46 11.38 -2.09 1.26
N LYS A 47 11.95 -2.34 2.45
CA LYS A 47 11.80 -1.43 3.62
C LYS A 47 12.44 -0.07 3.38
N ALA A 48 13.64 -0.04 2.79
CA ALA A 48 14.37 1.19 2.54
C ALA A 48 13.61 2.11 1.58
N ASP A 49 13.17 1.56 0.44
CA ASP A 49 12.39 2.29 -0.56
C ASP A 49 11.04 2.76 0.02
N THR A 50 10.34 1.89 0.74
CA THR A 50 9.07 2.24 1.40
C THR A 50 9.25 3.37 2.42
N ALA A 51 10.33 3.34 3.21
CA ALA A 51 10.62 4.39 4.18
C ALA A 51 10.95 5.71 3.49
N ALA A 52 11.74 5.69 2.42
CA ALA A 52 12.08 6.89 1.65
C ALA A 52 10.85 7.54 1.03
N ASP A 53 9.97 6.76 0.39
CA ASP A 53 8.73 7.28 -0.19
C ASP A 53 7.76 7.80 0.89
N PHE A 54 7.67 7.11 2.03
CA PHE A 54 6.86 7.57 3.16
C PHE A 54 7.38 8.88 3.77
N VAL A 55 8.70 9.08 3.87
CA VAL A 55 9.28 10.36 4.30
C VAL A 55 8.90 11.48 3.34
N ARG A 56 8.97 11.23 2.02
CA ARG A 56 8.56 12.19 0.99
C ARG A 56 7.07 12.54 1.08
N SER A 57 6.23 11.57 1.42
CA SER A 57 4.78 11.78 1.51
C SER A 57 4.35 12.67 2.67
N LYS A 58 5.21 12.90 3.67
CA LYS A 58 4.95 13.86 4.77
C LYS A 58 4.75 15.30 4.30
N GLY A 59 5.20 15.63 3.09
CA GLY A 59 4.92 16.88 2.39
C GLY A 59 3.55 16.93 1.71
N ASP A 60 2.60 16.08 2.12
CA ASP A 60 1.29 15.88 1.50
C ASP A 60 1.40 15.47 0.01
N VAL A 61 2.38 14.61 -0.31
CA VAL A 61 2.63 14.10 -1.67
C VAL A 61 2.18 12.64 -1.77
N SER A 62 1.32 12.35 -2.74
CA SER A 62 0.94 10.97 -3.05
C SER A 62 2.08 10.20 -3.71
N PHE A 63 2.16 8.89 -3.45
CA PHE A 63 3.10 8.01 -4.13
C PHE A 63 2.48 6.64 -4.40
N ALA A 64 2.99 5.98 -5.44
CA ALA A 64 2.60 4.63 -5.80
C ALA A 64 3.85 3.75 -5.82
N ILE A 65 3.76 2.57 -5.23
CA ILE A 65 4.86 1.62 -5.12
C ILE A 65 4.36 0.19 -5.33
N VAL A 66 5.09 -0.57 -6.14
CA VAL A 66 4.95 -2.03 -6.18
C VAL A 66 5.94 -2.60 -5.17
N LYS A 67 5.43 -3.36 -4.21
CA LYS A 67 6.24 -3.94 -3.14
C LYS A 67 5.70 -5.29 -2.69
N ARG A 68 6.52 -5.97 -1.89
CA ARG A 68 6.19 -7.22 -1.22
C ARG A 68 5.75 -6.95 0.22
N TYR A 69 4.60 -7.50 0.57
CA TYR A 69 4.21 -7.68 1.96
C TYR A 69 4.63 -9.07 2.45
N VAL A 70 4.91 -9.18 3.74
CA VAL A 70 5.27 -10.43 4.41
C VAL A 70 4.21 -10.73 5.47
N GLY A 71 3.58 -11.89 5.32
CA GLY A 71 2.55 -12.33 6.26
C GLY A 71 3.13 -12.90 7.56
N ALA A 72 2.30 -13.57 8.36
CA ALA A 72 2.68 -14.08 9.67
C ALA A 72 3.61 -15.30 9.58
N THR A 73 3.48 -16.10 8.52
CA THR A 73 4.26 -17.33 8.32
C THR A 73 5.48 -17.14 7.42
N GLY A 74 5.69 -15.92 6.91
CA GLY A 74 6.80 -15.56 6.04
C GLY A 74 6.45 -15.59 4.55
N GLU A 75 5.21 -15.90 4.21
CA GLU A 75 4.68 -15.85 2.86
C GLU A 75 4.78 -14.43 2.29
N VAL A 76 5.12 -14.36 1.01
CA VAL A 76 5.31 -13.10 0.29
C VAL A 76 4.10 -12.82 -0.58
N VAL A 77 3.50 -11.65 -0.38
CA VAL A 77 2.35 -11.16 -1.16
C VAL A 77 2.77 -9.94 -1.94
N TRP A 78 2.70 -10.02 -3.27
CA TRP A 78 2.95 -8.88 -4.14
C TRP A 78 1.74 -7.97 -4.21
N ALA A 79 1.99 -6.66 -4.14
CA ALA A 79 0.93 -5.68 -4.24
C ALA A 79 1.40 -4.36 -4.84
N HIS A 80 0.46 -3.69 -5.49
CA HIS A 80 0.55 -2.29 -5.85
C HIS A 80 -0.12 -1.48 -4.74
N ALA A 81 0.63 -0.59 -4.10
CA ALA A 81 0.16 0.29 -3.04
C ALA A 81 0.19 1.74 -3.51
N LEU A 82 -0.94 2.43 -3.44
CA LEU A 82 -1.07 3.86 -3.62
C LEU A 82 -1.29 4.50 -2.24
N ALA A 83 -0.41 5.41 -1.83
CA ALA A 83 -0.57 6.20 -0.62
C ALA A 83 -0.97 7.63 -0.99
N THR A 84 -2.08 8.11 -0.45
CA THR A 84 -2.57 9.49 -0.64
C THR A 84 -2.74 10.19 0.72
N PRO A 85 -2.48 11.50 0.80
CA PRO A 85 -2.75 12.25 2.02
C PRO A 85 -4.23 12.20 2.39
N TYR A 86 -4.50 11.98 3.67
CA TYR A 86 -5.85 11.95 4.23
C TYR A 86 -5.92 12.76 5.53
N ARG A 87 -7.00 13.51 5.71
CA ARG A 87 -7.27 14.23 6.96
C ARG A 87 -8.52 13.64 7.60
N SER A 88 -8.39 13.20 8.85
CA SER A 88 -9.54 12.73 9.63
C SER A 88 -10.47 13.90 9.94
N VAL A 89 -11.67 13.58 10.40
CA VAL A 89 -12.65 14.56 10.90
C VAL A 89 -12.08 15.43 12.03
N SER A 90 -11.17 14.87 12.85
CA SER A 90 -10.46 15.60 13.91
C SER A 90 -9.31 16.49 13.43
N GLY A 91 -9.06 16.58 12.11
CA GLY A 91 -7.97 17.34 11.52
C GLY A 91 -6.61 16.65 11.58
N ARG A 92 -6.53 15.42 12.10
CA ARG A 92 -5.28 14.66 12.17
C ARG A 92 -4.89 14.13 10.79
N ARG A 93 -3.64 14.37 10.42
CA ARG A 93 -3.07 13.90 9.14
C ARG A 93 -2.72 12.43 9.21
N HIS A 94 -3.06 11.73 8.14
CA HIS A 94 -2.74 10.34 7.87
C HIS A 94 -2.42 10.18 6.38
N MET A 95 -1.96 9.00 6.02
CA MET A 95 -1.92 8.51 4.65
C MET A 95 -2.97 7.41 4.51
N LEU A 96 -3.81 7.50 3.49
CA LEU A 96 -4.69 6.42 3.05
C LEU A 96 -3.93 5.57 2.03
N GLY A 97 -3.74 4.29 2.33
CA GLY A 97 -3.14 3.33 1.42
C GLY A 97 -4.20 2.50 0.73
N SER A 98 -4.29 2.55 -0.61
CA SER A 98 -5.10 1.65 -1.43
C SER A 98 -4.20 0.55 -2.01
N ILE A 99 -4.58 -0.71 -1.80
CA ILE A 99 -3.73 -1.88 -2.04
C ILE A 99 -4.44 -2.84 -2.98
N TRP A 100 -3.81 -3.11 -4.13
CA TRP A 100 -4.23 -4.14 -5.08
C TRP A 100 -3.25 -5.28 -5.05
N LEU A 101 -3.74 -6.51 -4.89
CA LEU A 101 -2.90 -7.69 -5.02
C LEU A 101 -2.49 -7.89 -6.46
N THR A 102 -1.24 -8.25 -6.66
CA THR A 102 -0.68 -8.52 -7.98
C THR A 102 -0.03 -9.88 -7.98
N GLY A 103 -0.10 -10.61 -9.10
CA GLY A 103 0.75 -11.79 -9.29
C GLY A 103 2.24 -11.41 -9.37
N PRO A 104 3.17 -12.36 -9.13
CA PRO A 104 4.61 -12.13 -9.23
C PRO A 104 5.05 -11.64 -10.62
N ASP A 105 4.28 -11.92 -11.68
CA ASP A 105 4.60 -11.49 -13.05
C ASP A 105 4.57 -9.96 -13.22
N LEU A 106 3.74 -9.25 -12.45
CA LEU A 106 3.72 -7.78 -12.46
C LEU A 106 4.91 -7.19 -11.69
N ALA A 107 5.57 -7.96 -10.81
CA ALA A 107 6.78 -7.54 -10.14
C ALA A 107 7.96 -7.37 -11.10
N ILE A 108 7.99 -8.14 -12.19
CA ILE A 108 9.03 -8.08 -13.24
C ILE A 108 9.01 -6.70 -13.94
N MET A 109 7.86 -6.00 -13.96
CA MET A 109 7.74 -4.65 -14.51
C MET A 109 8.38 -3.55 -13.64
N ARG A 110 8.76 -3.84 -12.37
CA ARG A 110 9.40 -2.86 -11.44
C ARG A 110 10.66 -2.23 -12.03
N GLN A 111 11.34 -2.93 -12.94
CA GLN A 111 12.59 -2.44 -13.54
C GLN A 111 12.39 -1.44 -14.70
N ARG A 112 11.16 -1.27 -15.23
CA ARG A 112 10.95 -0.48 -16.47
C ARG A 112 10.32 0.91 -16.31
N SER A 113 9.72 1.26 -15.17
CA SER A 113 8.93 2.51 -15.11
C SER A 113 9.05 3.25 -13.78
N ARG A 114 10.20 3.89 -13.53
CA ARG A 114 10.22 5.14 -12.75
C ARG A 114 9.61 6.20 -13.65
N THR A 115 8.31 6.44 -13.57
CA THR A 115 7.58 7.69 -13.90
C THR A 115 6.12 7.30 -14.12
N SER A 116 5.22 7.79 -13.24
CA SER A 116 3.87 8.32 -13.48
C SER A 116 2.88 7.67 -14.49
N ALA A 117 3.21 6.54 -15.14
CA ALA A 117 2.48 6.04 -16.31
C ALA A 117 1.35 5.06 -15.96
N ILE A 118 1.39 4.45 -14.77
CA ILE A 118 0.34 3.51 -14.35
C ILE A 118 -1.00 4.24 -14.13
N PHE A 119 -0.99 5.52 -13.74
CA PHE A 119 -2.21 6.33 -13.68
C PHE A 119 -2.88 6.46 -15.06
N GLN A 120 -2.11 6.55 -16.17
CA GLN A 120 -2.69 6.63 -17.52
C GLN A 120 -3.15 5.26 -18.06
N THR A 121 -2.53 4.16 -17.64
CA THR A 121 -2.92 2.82 -18.11
C THR A 121 -4.27 2.37 -17.52
N PHE A 122 -4.63 2.84 -16.31
CA PHE A 122 -5.92 2.52 -15.70
C PHE A 122 -7.07 3.47 -16.11
N GLU A 123 -6.78 4.66 -16.66
CA GLU A 123 -7.79 5.59 -17.20
C GLU A 123 -8.26 5.26 -18.63
N ARG A 124 -7.63 4.30 -19.33
CA ARG A 124 -7.84 4.04 -20.76
C ARG A 124 -8.51 2.70 -21.12
N TRP A 125 -9.34 2.12 -20.25
CA TRP A 125 -10.12 0.94 -20.63
C TRP A 125 -11.62 1.24 -20.78
N PRO A 126 -12.23 0.87 -21.92
CA PRO A 126 -13.60 1.22 -22.22
C PRO A 126 -14.53 0.43 -21.31
N THR A 127 -15.42 1.15 -20.62
CA THR A 127 -16.55 0.57 -19.89
C THR A 127 -17.43 -0.19 -20.88
N GLY A 128 -17.27 -1.51 -20.91
CA GLY A 128 -18.12 -2.45 -21.63
C GLY A 128 -18.87 -3.31 -20.62
N THR A 129 -20.09 -2.87 -20.31
CA THR A 129 -21.31 -3.64 -20.04
C THR A 129 -21.18 -5.05 -19.47
N ILE A 130 -21.67 -5.24 -18.24
CA ILE A 130 -22.77 -6.17 -17.92
C ILE A 130 -23.58 -5.61 -16.76
#